data_AF-A0A3R6MUP2-F1
#
_entry.id   AF-A0A3R6MUP2-F1
#
_cell.length_a   1.000
_cell.length_b   1.000
_cell.length_c   1.000
_cell.angle_alpha   90.00
_cell.angle_beta   90.00
_cell.angle_gamma   90.00
#
_symmetry.space_group_name_H-M   'P 1'
#
loop_
_entity.id
_entity.type
_entity.pdbx_description
1 polymer ?
#
loop_
_entity_poly.entity_id
_entity_poly.type
_entity_poly.pdbx_seq_one_letter_code
_entity_poly.pdbx_strand_id
1 'polypeptide(L)'
;MTKSNFIMLPTVDSCFKELMQNPKVRKGFISALLNLSPDEVEDTVLLPTLLSRDSADDKLGIMDVRVLLKDGTQMNMEMQVK
;
A
#
# COMPACT_ATOMS: atom_id res chain seq x y z
N MET A 1 14.15 22.37 19.64
CA MET A 1 13.20 21.39 19.06
C MET A 1 13.59 21.17 17.61
N THR A 2 14.27 20.06 17.33
CA THR A 2 14.58 19.67 15.95
C THR A 2 13.27 19.44 15.23
N LYS A 3 12.98 20.23 14.18
CA LYS A 3 11.96 19.86 13.20
C LYS A 3 12.35 18.47 12.71
N SER A 4 11.65 17.45 13.17
CA SER A 4 11.77 16.10 12.62
C SER A 4 11.56 16.27 11.12
N ASN A 5 12.55 15.89 10.30
CA ASN A 5 12.38 15.82 8.86
C ASN A 5 11.33 14.74 8.59
N PHE A 6 10.06 15.13 8.65
CA PHE A 6 8.95 14.22 8.47
C PHE A 6 8.97 13.79 7.01
N ILE A 7 9.34 12.53 6.77
CA ILE A 7 9.61 12.00 5.43
C ILE A 7 8.31 11.87 4.63
N MET A 8 7.18 11.60 5.30
CA MET A 8 5.86 11.51 4.66
C MET A 8 5.12 12.86 4.69
N LEU A 9 5.57 13.82 3.90
CA LEU A 9 4.76 15.03 3.66
C LEU A 9 3.39 14.62 3.07
N PRO A 10 2.30 15.40 3.30
CA PRO A 10 0.98 15.08 2.74
C PRO A 10 0.97 14.85 1.23
N THR A 11 1.86 15.52 0.50
CA THR A 11 2.06 15.32 -0.94
C THR A 11 2.67 13.95 -1.28
N VAL A 12 3.59 13.46 -0.46
CA VAL A 12 4.19 12.13 -0.60
C VAL A 12 3.13 11.05 -0.36
N ASP A 13 2.26 11.24 0.63
CA ASP A 13 1.15 10.33 0.93
C ASP A 13 0.17 10.21 -0.25
N SER A 14 -0.26 11.36 -0.80
CA SER A 14 -1.17 11.39 -1.97
C SER A 14 -0.53 10.73 -3.19
N CYS A 15 0.72 11.05 -3.51
CA CYS A 15 1.43 10.42 -4.62
C CYS A 15 1.55 8.91 -4.43
N PHE A 16 1.82 8.44 -3.21
CA PHE A 16 1.95 7.02 -2.93
C PHE A 16 0.62 6.28 -3.14
N LYS A 17 -0.50 6.85 -2.66
CA LYS A 17 -1.85 6.31 -2.90
C LYS A 17 -2.16 6.17 -4.38
N GLU A 18 -1.84 7.19 -5.18
CA GLU A 18 -2.07 7.17 -6.63
C GLU A 18 -1.19 6.14 -7.34
N LEU A 19 0.10 6.08 -7.01
CA LEU A 19 1.02 5.10 -7.56
C LEU A 19 0.55 3.66 -7.32
N MET A 20 0.02 3.39 -6.12
CA MET A 20 -0.45 2.06 -5.73
C MET A 20 -1.77 1.65 -6.40
N GLN A 21 -2.48 2.54 -7.10
CA GLN A 21 -3.59 2.15 -7.98
C GLN A 21 -3.09 1.31 -9.17
N ASN A 22 -1.83 1.49 -9.58
CA ASN A 22 -1.25 0.75 -10.70
C ASN A 22 -0.79 -0.66 -10.27
N PRO A 23 -1.33 -1.75 -10.85
CA PRO A 23 -0.92 -3.11 -10.51
C PRO A 23 0.56 -3.39 -10.77
N LYS A 24 1.19 -2.76 -11.77
CA LYS A 24 2.62 -2.93 -12.04
C LYS A 24 3.47 -2.33 -10.92
N VAL A 25 3.04 -1.20 -10.37
CA VAL A 25 3.72 -0.55 -9.24
C VAL A 25 3.60 -1.44 -8.01
N ARG A 26 2.38 -1.90 -7.67
CA ARG A 26 2.18 -2.82 -6.53
C ARG A 26 3.04 -4.07 -6.65
N LYS A 27 3.03 -4.69 -7.84
CA LYS A 27 3.85 -5.87 -8.13
C LYS A 27 5.33 -5.61 -7.90
N GLY A 28 5.89 -4.54 -8.47
CA GLY A 28 7.30 -4.18 -8.27
C GLY A 28 7.63 -3.84 -6.81
N PHE A 29 6.75 -3.11 -6.14
CA PHE A 29 6.91 -2.71 -4.73
C PHE A 29 6.94 -3.92 -3.80
N ILE A 30 5.95 -4.82 -3.92
CA ILE A 30 5.88 -6.06 -3.14
C ILE A 30 7.10 -6.96 -3.40
N SER A 31 7.52 -7.06 -4.66
CA SER A 31 8.70 -7.84 -5.03
C SER A 31 9.97 -7.32 -4.35
N ALA A 32 10.13 -6.00 -4.30
CA ALA A 32 11.25 -5.36 -3.61
C ALA A 32 11.21 -5.58 -2.09
N LEU A 33 10.02 -5.51 -1.47
CA LEU A 33 9.86 -5.73 -0.02
C LEU A 33 10.15 -7.18 0.40
N LEU A 34 9.69 -8.14 -0.39
CA LEU A 34 9.86 -9.57 -0.10
C LEU A 34 11.19 -10.14 -0.61
N ASN A 35 11.99 -9.34 -1.32
CA ASN A 35 13.20 -9.76 -2.02
C ASN A 35 12.94 -10.95 -2.98
N LEU A 36 11.87 -10.82 -3.78
CA LEU A 36 11.43 -11.79 -4.77
C LEU A 36 11.55 -11.22 -6.19
N SER A 37 11.60 -12.10 -7.19
CA SER A 37 11.43 -11.67 -8.58
C SER A 37 9.98 -11.22 -8.79
N PRO A 38 9.73 -10.14 -9.58
CA PRO A 38 8.37 -9.78 -9.99
C PRO A 38 7.62 -10.94 -10.63
N ASP A 39 8.30 -11.83 -11.34
CA ASP A 39 7.64 -12.96 -11.97
C ASP A 39 7.08 -13.99 -10.98
N GLU A 40 7.47 -13.95 -9.71
CA GLU A 40 6.94 -14.82 -8.64
C GLU A 40 5.61 -14.31 -8.07
N VAL A 41 5.32 -13.01 -8.24
CA VAL A 41 4.04 -12.41 -7.86
C VAL A 41 3.03 -12.67 -8.98
N GLU A 42 2.03 -13.50 -8.69
CA GLU A 42 0.98 -13.86 -9.64
C GLU A 42 -0.02 -12.71 -9.82
N ASP A 43 -0.56 -12.20 -8.72
CA ASP A 43 -1.55 -11.11 -8.76
C ASP A 43 -1.45 -10.17 -7.54
N THR A 44 -1.91 -8.92 -7.74
CA THR A 44 -2.08 -7.94 -6.66
C THR A 44 -3.39 -7.19 -6.84
N VAL A 45 -4.25 -7.24 -5.82
CA VAL A 45 -5.57 -6.60 -5.84
C VAL A 45 -5.62 -5.56 -4.74
N LEU A 46 -5.85 -4.30 -5.13
CA LEU A 46 -6.16 -3.24 -4.17
C LEU A 46 -7.60 -3.44 -3.69
N LEU A 47 -7.77 -3.69 -2.41
CA LEU A 47 -9.07 -3.87 -1.79
C LEU A 47 -9.70 -2.50 -1.49
N PRO A 48 -11.05 -2.39 -1.46
CA PRO A 48 -11.72 -1.15 -1.13
C PRO A 48 -11.27 -0.63 0.24
N THR A 49 -10.72 0.59 0.26
CA THR A 49 -10.13 1.22 1.46
C THR A 49 -11.14 2.03 2.29
N LEU A 50 -12.44 1.86 2.01
CA LEU A 50 -13.53 2.63 2.60
C LEU A 50 -13.83 2.15 4.03
N LEU A 51 -13.28 2.84 5.02
CA LEU A 51 -13.89 2.96 6.33
C LEU A 51 -14.92 4.10 6.24
N SER A 52 -16.17 3.90 6.67
CA SER A 52 -17.10 5.03 6.76
C SER A 52 -16.52 6.06 7.71
N ARG A 53 -16.54 7.33 7.29
CA ARG A 53 -16.18 8.45 8.16
C ARG A 53 -17.44 8.85 8.90
N ASP A 54 -17.60 8.35 10.11
CA ASP A 54 -18.67 8.77 11.00
C ASP A 54 -18.21 9.98 11.86
N SER A 55 -16.91 10.26 11.93
CA SER A 55 -16.33 11.40 12.65
C SER A 55 -15.14 12.06 11.93
N ALA A 56 -14.84 13.32 12.27
CA ALA A 56 -13.72 14.09 11.69
C ALA A 56 -12.32 13.57 12.08
N ASP A 57 -12.26 12.76 13.15
CA ASP A 57 -11.02 12.15 13.69
C ASP A 57 -10.82 10.70 13.22
N ASP A 58 -11.71 10.16 12.37
CA ASP A 58 -11.59 8.79 11.89
C ASP A 58 -10.35 8.60 11.03
N LYS A 59 -9.67 7.45 11.23
CA LYS A 59 -8.43 7.10 10.53
C LYS A 59 -8.65 7.20 9.02
N LEU A 60 -7.76 7.92 8.35
CA LEU A 60 -7.68 7.97 6.90
C LEU A 60 -7.38 6.55 6.40
N GLY A 61 -8.20 6.09 5.44
CA GLY A 61 -8.37 4.67 5.11
C GLY A 61 -7.06 3.86 5.00
N ILE A 62 -7.12 2.62 5.47
CA ILE A 62 -6.01 1.67 5.32
C ILE A 62 -5.93 1.28 3.85
N MET A 63 -4.74 1.40 3.26
CA MET A 63 -4.49 0.82 1.95
C MET A 63 -4.22 -0.67 2.14
N ASP A 64 -5.17 -1.50 1.70
CA ASP A 64 -5.10 -2.95 1.82
C ASP A 64 -4.92 -3.57 0.43
N VAL A 65 -3.83 -4.31 0.26
CA VAL A 65 -3.51 -5.00 -1.00
C VAL A 65 -3.41 -6.49 -0.72
N ARG A 66 -4.28 -7.28 -1.35
CA ARG A 66 -4.14 -8.73 -1.40
C ARG A 66 -3.06 -9.09 -2.43
N VAL A 67 -2.17 -9.99 -2.03
CA VAL A 67 -1.08 -10.53 -2.85
C VAL A 67 -1.25 -12.04 -2.99
N LEU A 68 -1.13 -12.52 -4.23
CA LEU A 68 -1.05 -13.94 -4.56
C LEU A 68 0.31 -14.20 -5.21
N LEU A 69 1.05 -15.17 -4.68
CA LEU A 69 2.28 -15.69 -5.28
C LEU A 69 1.96 -16.94 -6.10
N LYS A 70 2.83 -17.26 -7.06
CA LYS A 70 2.67 -18.41 -7.97
C LYS A 70 2.69 -19.78 -7.29
N ASP A 71 3.27 -19.87 -6.10
CA ASP A 71 3.27 -21.10 -5.29
C ASP A 71 1.93 -21.32 -4.54
N GLY A 72 0.97 -20.40 -4.69
CA GLY A 72 -0.31 -20.41 -4.02
C GLY A 72 -0.32 -19.68 -2.68
N THR A 73 0.83 -19.17 -2.21
CA THR A 73 0.92 -18.37 -0.99
C THR A 73 0.13 -17.08 -1.15
N GLN A 74 -0.68 -16.74 -0.15
CA GLN A 74 -1.46 -15.51 -0.11
C GLN A 74 -1.11 -14.70 1.13
N MET A 75 -1.06 -13.38 0.97
CA MET A 75 -0.82 -12.43 2.06
C MET A 75 -1.50 -11.09 1.78
N ASN A 76 -1.70 -10.31 2.84
CA ASN A 76 -2.16 -8.93 2.74
C ASN A 76 -1.01 -7.98 3.07
N MET A 77 -0.91 -6.91 2.29
CA MET A 77 -0.07 -5.76 2.60
C MET A 77 -0.98 -4.61 2.99
N GLU A 78 -0.97 -4.28 4.28
CA GLU A 78 -1.70 -3.14 4.82
C GLU A 78 -0.76 -1.97 5.09
N MET A 79 -1.12 -0.77 4.64
CA MET A 79 -0.37 0.44 4.93
C MET A 79 -1.28 1.54 5.45
N GLN A 80 -0.88 2.11 6.59
CA GLN A 80 -1.49 3.34 7.12
C GLN A 80 -0.87 4.54 6.41
N VAL A 81 -1.73 5.25 5.68
CA VAL A 81 -1.38 6.43 4.88
C VAL A 81 -2.14 7.64 5.46
N LYS A 82 -1.42 8.69 5.86
CA LYS A 82 -1.92 9.84 6.62
C LYS A 82 -2.20 11.04 5.73
#